data_AF-A0A7W0JLK7-F1
#
_entry.id   AF-A0A7W0JLK7-F1
#
_cell.length_a   1.000
_cell.length_b   1.000
_cell.length_c   1.000
_cell.angle_alpha   90.00
_cell.angle_beta   90.00
_cell.angle_gamma   90.00
#
_symmetry.space_group_name_H-M   'P 1'
#
loop_
_entity.id
_entity.type
_entity.pdbx_description
1 polymer ?
#
loop_
_entity_poly.entity_id
_entity_poly.type
_entity_poly.pdbx_seq_one_letter_code
_entity_poly.pdbx_strand_id
1 'polypeptide(L)'
;MFKLTLPSMVGGRTLPNTLVDKFDGDLRDAEVLVDGHRLVSGSPSFAAELVHRLLVVEGVRTLHVTHAPRSFAEFMQDAAERMGVGSHLVVTDSSRLEARL
;
A
#
# COMPACT_ATOMS: atom_id res chain seq x y z
N MET A 1 4.77 -13.48 5.31
CA MET A 1 4.75 -12.05 4.99
C MET A 1 4.93 -11.91 3.48
N PHE A 2 4.00 -11.21 2.83
CA PHE A 2 3.98 -11.02 1.38
C PHE A 2 4.58 -9.64 1.02
N LYS A 3 5.14 -9.50 -0.19
CA LYS A 3 5.72 -8.24 -0.66
C LYS A 3 5.18 -7.85 -2.03
N LEU A 4 4.66 -6.63 -2.14
CA LEU A 4 4.29 -5.97 -3.38
C LEU A 4 5.23 -4.81 -3.65
N THR A 5 5.88 -4.78 -4.81
CA THR A 5 6.68 -3.62 -5.23
C THR A 5 5.88 -2.80 -6.22
N LEU A 6 5.73 -1.49 -5.95
CA LEU A 6 5.00 -0.61 -6.84
C LEU A 6 5.87 -0.21 -8.06
N PRO A 7 5.29 -0.18 -9.27
CA PRO A 7 5.90 0.45 -10.43
C PRO A 7 6.17 1.94 -10.22
N SER A 8 6.94 2.56 -11.12
CA SER A 8 7.29 3.98 -11.00
C SER A 8 6.13 4.93 -11.17
N MET A 9 5.11 4.53 -11.93
CA MET A 9 3.87 5.28 -12.07
C MET A 9 2.70 4.32 -11.93
N VAL A 10 1.73 4.70 -11.11
CA VAL A 10 0.52 3.90 -10.89
C VAL A 10 -0.72 4.78 -10.98
N GLY A 11 -1.75 4.28 -11.65
CA GLY A 11 -2.98 5.03 -11.84
C GLY A 11 -4.13 4.11 -12.20
N GLY A 12 -5.35 4.63 -12.01
CA GLY A 12 -6.57 3.87 -12.25
C GLY A 12 -6.86 2.82 -11.17
N ARG A 13 -7.93 2.04 -11.38
CA ARG A 13 -8.46 1.06 -10.41
C ARG A 13 -8.19 -0.40 -10.79
N THR A 14 -7.69 -0.65 -12.00
CA THR A 14 -7.51 -2.03 -12.49
C THR A 14 -6.17 -2.62 -12.08
N LEU A 15 -5.10 -1.80 -12.07
CA LEU A 15 -3.75 -2.25 -11.79
C LEU A 15 -3.56 -2.82 -10.35
N PRO A 16 -4.18 -2.28 -9.29
CA PRO A 16 -4.11 -2.88 -7.96
C PRO A 16 -4.55 -4.34 -7.94
N ASN A 17 -5.66 -4.68 -8.62
CA ASN A 17 -6.15 -6.05 -8.70
C ASN A 17 -5.13 -6.97 -9.37
N THR A 18 -4.61 -6.57 -10.54
CA THR A 18 -3.59 -7.34 -11.25
C THR A 18 -2.29 -7.52 -10.44
N LEU A 19 -1.97 -6.58 -9.55
CA LEU A 19 -0.80 -6.70 -8.67
C LEU A 19 -1.05 -7.67 -7.52
N VAL A 20 -2.25 -7.65 -6.93
CA VAL A 20 -2.63 -8.54 -5.83
C VAL A 20 -2.85 -9.97 -6.33
N ASP A 21 -3.44 -10.15 -7.51
CA ASP A 21 -3.71 -11.48 -8.08
C ASP A 21 -2.43 -12.26 -8.44
N LYS A 22 -1.25 -11.62 -8.37
CA LYS A 22 0.06 -12.27 -8.55
C LYS A 22 0.60 -12.92 -7.28
N PHE A 23 -0.05 -12.73 -6.13
CA PHE A 23 0.35 -13.42 -4.93
C PHE A 23 -0.03 -14.89 -5.01
N ASP A 24 0.97 -15.77 -4.90
CA ASP A 24 0.75 -17.20 -4.71
C ASP A 24 0.49 -17.46 -3.22
N GLY A 25 -0.79 -17.58 -2.83
CA GLY A 25 -1.19 -17.96 -1.47
C GLY A 25 -2.41 -17.21 -0.93
N ASP A 26 -2.89 -17.64 0.23
CA ASP A 26 -3.96 -16.96 0.97
C ASP A 26 -3.38 -15.74 1.72
N LEU A 27 -3.96 -14.57 1.49
CA LEU A 27 -3.57 -13.31 2.10
C LEU A 27 -4.34 -13.01 3.39
N ARG A 28 -5.36 -13.81 3.72
CA ARG A 28 -6.18 -13.62 4.91
C ARG A 28 -5.35 -13.72 6.18
N ASP A 29 -5.54 -12.75 7.07
CA ASP A 29 -4.79 -12.59 8.32
C ASP A 29 -3.26 -12.46 8.14
N ALA A 30 -2.78 -12.31 6.91
CA ALA A 30 -1.37 -12.15 6.61
C ALA A 30 -0.91 -10.70 6.79
N GLU A 31 0.41 -10.51 6.75
CA GLU A 31 1.04 -9.20 6.66
C GLU A 31 1.58 -8.98 5.24
N VAL A 32 1.28 -7.80 4.68
CA VAL A 32 1.71 -7.40 3.34
C VAL A 32 2.56 -6.14 3.43
N LEU A 33 3.72 -6.17 2.80
CA LEU A 33 4.60 -5.02 2.62
C LEU A 33 4.43 -4.44 1.20
N VAL A 34 3.99 -3.20 1.10
CA VAL A 34 4.01 -2.38 -0.10
C VAL A 34 5.29 -1.54 -0.10
N ASP A 35 6.15 -1.84 -1.06
CA ASP A 35 7.43 -1.15 -1.27
C ASP A 35 7.31 -0.16 -2.43
N GLY A 36 7.33 1.12 -2.08
CA GLY A 36 7.21 2.25 -2.98
C GLY A 36 8.54 2.79 -3.50
N HIS A 37 9.69 2.14 -3.28
CA HIS A 37 11.01 2.75 -3.59
C HIS A 37 11.16 3.22 -5.05
N ARG A 38 10.48 2.57 -6.01
CA ARG A 38 10.49 2.98 -7.42
C ARG A 38 9.42 4.00 -7.77
N LEU A 39 8.42 4.18 -6.91
CA LEU A 39 7.23 4.97 -7.15
C LEU A 39 7.58 6.46 -7.16
N VAL A 40 7.34 7.09 -8.32
CA VAL A 40 7.48 8.53 -8.52
C VAL A 40 6.14 9.23 -8.34
N SER A 41 5.06 8.65 -8.87
CA SER A 41 3.72 9.22 -8.77
C SER A 41 2.62 8.15 -8.76
N GLY A 42 1.63 8.31 -7.89
CA GLY A 42 0.44 7.46 -7.84
C GLY A 42 -0.83 8.27 -7.67
N SER A 43 -1.93 7.82 -8.29
CA SER A 43 -3.23 8.51 -8.13
C SER A 43 -3.92 8.16 -6.81
N PRO A 44 -4.77 9.06 -6.26
CA PRO A 44 -5.60 8.75 -5.10
C PRO A 44 -6.51 7.55 -5.32
N SER A 45 -7.03 7.40 -6.53
CA SER A 45 -7.89 6.26 -6.91
C SER A 45 -7.15 4.92 -6.88
N PHE A 46 -5.87 4.90 -7.26
CA PHE A 46 -5.05 3.69 -7.16
C PHE A 46 -4.76 3.35 -5.69
N ALA A 47 -4.38 4.35 -4.89
CA ALA A 47 -4.12 4.18 -3.46
C ALA A 47 -5.34 3.61 -2.73
N ALA A 48 -6.52 4.19 -2.97
CA ALA A 48 -7.77 3.74 -2.36
C ALA A 48 -8.14 2.31 -2.76
N GLU A 49 -7.99 1.97 -4.05
CA GLU A 49 -8.29 0.62 -4.52
C GLU A 49 -7.30 -0.41 -3.98
N LEU A 50 -6.01 -0.07 -3.86
CA LEU A 50 -5.02 -0.98 -3.27
C LEU A 50 -5.32 -1.27 -1.79
N VAL A 51 -5.71 -0.24 -1.03
CA VAL A 51 -6.15 -0.38 0.37
C VAL A 51 -7.40 -1.25 0.44
N HIS A 52 -8.41 -0.96 -0.38
CA HIS A 52 -9.65 -1.73 -0.44
C HIS A 52 -9.37 -3.21 -0.76
N ARG A 53 -8.61 -3.48 -1.82
CA ARG A 53 -8.30 -4.84 -2.25
C ARG A 53 -7.58 -5.63 -1.15
N LEU A 54 -6.53 -5.07 -0.54
CA LEU A 54 -5.72 -5.80 0.45
C LEU A 54 -6.40 -5.90 1.82
N LEU A 55 -6.87 -4.79 2.39
CA LEU A 55 -7.37 -4.79 3.77
C LEU A 55 -8.84 -5.20 3.86
N VAL A 56 -9.67 -4.88 2.86
CA VAL A 56 -11.12 -5.16 2.91
C VAL A 56 -11.46 -6.47 2.22
N VAL A 57 -10.98 -6.70 0.99
CA VAL A 57 -11.37 -7.88 0.21
C VAL A 57 -10.56 -9.11 0.62
N GLU A 58 -9.23 -9.00 0.64
CA GLU A 58 -8.34 -10.11 0.97
C GLU A 58 -8.20 -10.34 2.49
N GLY A 59 -8.60 -9.37 3.32
CA GLY A 59 -8.59 -9.50 4.78
C GLY A 59 -7.17 -9.58 5.37
N VAL A 60 -6.23 -8.86 4.77
CA VAL A 60 -4.86 -8.71 5.29
C VAL A 60 -4.91 -8.10 6.70
N ARG A 61 -4.18 -8.70 7.65
CA ARG A 61 -4.12 -8.24 9.04
C ARG A 61 -3.44 -6.89 9.17
N THR A 62 -2.34 -6.68 8.46
CA THR A 62 -1.58 -5.43 8.48
C THR A 62 -0.95 -5.15 7.12
N LEU A 63 -1.14 -3.92 6.66
CA LEU A 63 -0.56 -3.39 5.43
C LEU A 63 0.55 -2.40 5.79
N HIS A 64 1.79 -2.79 5.53
CA HIS A 64 2.96 -1.94 5.72
C HIS A 64 3.27 -1.19 4.44
N VAL A 65 3.44 0.12 4.50
CA VAL A 65 3.84 0.96 3.36
C VAL A 65 5.19 1.58 3.66
N THR A 66 6.15 1.38 2.76
CA THR A 66 7.54 1.87 2.90
C THR A 66 8.00 2.53 1.61
N HIS A 67 8.92 3.50 1.73
CA HIS A 67 9.55 4.20 0.60
C HIS A 67 8.57 4.85 -0.41
N ALA A 68 7.32 5.06 -0.03
CA ALA A 68 6.34 5.72 -0.90
C ALA A 68 6.49 7.25 -0.80
N PRO A 69 6.23 8.00 -1.89
CA PRO A 69 6.09 9.44 -1.83
C PRO A 69 5.06 9.84 -0.76
N ARG A 70 5.35 10.89 0.01
CA ARG A 70 4.50 11.35 1.11
C ARG A 70 3.04 11.54 0.70
N SER A 71 2.80 12.20 -0.44
CA SER A 71 1.45 12.42 -0.97
C SER A 71 0.69 11.12 -1.26
N PHE A 72 1.39 10.09 -1.75
CA PHE A 72 0.79 8.78 -1.99
C PHE A 72 0.46 8.06 -0.69
N ALA A 73 1.34 8.13 0.31
CA ALA A 73 1.07 7.59 1.62
C ALA A 73 -0.14 8.28 2.30
N GLU A 74 -0.26 9.60 2.16
CA GLU A 74 -1.42 10.37 2.63
C GLU A 74 -2.72 9.89 1.93
N PHE A 75 -2.70 9.62 0.62
CA PHE A 75 -3.87 9.04 -0.06
C PHE A 75 -4.26 7.66 0.47
N MET A 76 -3.28 6.81 0.81
CA MET A 76 -3.56 5.49 1.38
C MET A 76 -4.14 5.62 2.80
N GLN A 77 -3.63 6.55 3.61
CA GLN A 77 -4.14 6.84 4.94
C GLN A 77 -5.58 7.35 4.89
N ASP A 78 -5.85 8.35 4.07
CA ASP A 78 -7.19 8.89 3.88
C ASP A 78 -8.19 7.81 3.44
N ALA A 79 -7.77 6.90 2.55
CA ALA A 79 -8.61 5.80 2.11
C ALA A 79 -8.87 4.79 3.23
N ALA A 80 -7.85 4.40 3.99
CA ALA A 80 -7.97 3.45 5.09
C ALA A 80 -8.86 4.00 6.20
N GLU A 81 -8.73 5.27 6.54
CA GLU A 81 -9.60 5.95 7.52
C GLU A 81 -11.06 5.97 7.06
N ARG A 82 -11.33 6.36 5.80
CA ARG A 82 -12.69 6.35 5.24
C ARG A 82 -13.34 4.97 5.22
N MET A 83 -12.54 3.91 5.15
CA MET A 83 -12.99 2.53 5.17
C MET A 83 -13.03 1.91 6.57
N GLY A 84 -12.63 2.66 7.62
CA GLY A 84 -12.59 2.17 9.00
C GLY A 84 -11.49 1.14 9.27
N VAL A 85 -10.47 1.04 8.41
CA VAL A 85 -9.35 0.10 8.53
C VAL A 85 -8.01 0.81 8.78
N GLY A 86 -8.04 2.08 9.18
CA GLY A 86 -6.84 2.89 9.46
C GLY A 86 -5.85 2.24 10.42
N SER A 87 -6.35 1.54 11.45
CA SER A 87 -5.53 0.81 12.43
C SER A 87 -4.73 -0.37 11.84
N HIS A 88 -5.07 -0.81 10.63
CA HIS A 88 -4.39 -1.90 9.92
C HIS A 88 -3.35 -1.38 8.92
N LEU A 89 -3.25 -0.07 8.72
CA LEU A 89 -2.27 0.55 7.83
C LEU A 89 -1.10 1.13 8.64
N VAL A 90 0.11 0.69 8.33
CA VAL A 90 1.34 1.19 8.94
C VAL A 90 2.22 1.83 7.87
N VAL A 91 2.29 3.15 7.86
CA VAL A 91 3.20 3.91 6.97
C VAL A 91 4.50 4.15 7.70
N THR A 92 5.60 3.64 7.14
CA THR A 92 6.94 3.91 7.65
C THR A 92 7.62 4.94 6.74
N ASP A 93 7.83 6.12 7.29
CA ASP A 93 8.50 7.20 6.59
C ASP A 93 10.00 6.92 6.45
N SER A 94 10.48 6.85 5.21
CA SER A 94 11.90 6.66 4.90
C SER A 94 12.73 7.93 5.14
N SER A 95 12.08 9.09 5.26
CA SER A 95 12.73 10.39 5.55
C SER A 95 13.47 10.40 6.88
N ARG A 96 13.13 9.48 7.81
CA ARG A 96 13.74 9.46 9.14
C ARG A 96 15.12 8.77 9.18
N LEU A 97 15.54 8.09 8.10
CA LEU A 97 16.83 7.40 8.06
C LEU A 97 17.98 8.26 7.52
N GLU A 98 17.69 9.32 6.75
CA GLU A 98 18.72 10.18 6.13
C GLU A 98 19.24 11.28 7.09
N ALA A 99 18.60 11.50 8.24
CA ALA A 99 19.03 12.50 9.22
C ALA A 99 20.11 11.99 10.21
N ARG A 100 20.76 10.85 9.93
CA ARG A 100 21.72 10.20 10.83
C ARG A 100 23.03 9.75 10.17
N LEU A 101 23.39 10.32 9.01
CA LEU A 101 24.71 10.13 8.41
C LEU A 101 25.43 11.48 8.24
#